data_AF-A0A353LN65-F1
#
_entry.id   AF-A0A353LN65-F1
#
_cell.length_a   1.000
_cell.length_b   1.000
_cell.length_c   1.000
_cell.angle_alpha   90.00
_cell.angle_beta   90.00
_cell.angle_gamma   90.00
#
_symmetry.space_group_name_H-M   'P 1'
#
loop_
_entity.id
_entity.type
_entity.pdbx_description
1 polymer ?
#
loop_
_entity_poly.entity_id
_entity_poly.type
_entity_poly.pdbx_seq_one_letter_code
_entity_poly.pdbx_strand_id
1 'polypeptide(L)'
;GWFGFNGGSQLALGSAANAVAVSNIFINTNIAAAAGTVAAMLLTQAIYKKVDLTMALNGALAGLVSITAEPLTPSLGSAAAIGAVGGVLVVIFVPLLDKL
;
A
#
# COMPACT_ATOMS: atom_id res chain seq x y z
N GLY A 1 -0.79 -0.13 13.66
CA GLY A 1 -1.91 -0.79 12.97
C GLY A 1 -1.38 -1.79 11.97
N TRP A 2 -1.27 -1.41 10.70
CA TRP A 2 -0.98 -2.35 9.59
C TRP A 2 0.34 -3.11 9.68
N PHE A 3 1.40 -2.54 10.28
CA PHE A 3 2.61 -3.30 10.57
C PHE A 3 2.34 -4.50 11.48
N GLY A 4 1.56 -4.31 12.55
CA GLY A 4 1.14 -5.40 13.43
C GLY A 4 0.23 -6.41 12.73
N PHE A 5 -0.59 -5.95 11.78
CA PHE A 5 -1.42 -6.84 10.96
C PHE A 5 -0.53 -7.71 10.05
N ASN A 6 0.19 -7.10 9.11
CA ASN A 6 0.99 -7.85 8.13
C ASN A 6 2.17 -8.59 8.76
N GLY A 7 2.98 -7.94 9.60
CA GLY A 7 4.13 -8.59 10.20
C GLY A 7 3.77 -9.54 11.33
N GLY A 8 2.65 -9.30 12.02
CA GLY A 8 2.10 -10.24 13.00
C GLY A 8 1.62 -11.55 12.34
N SER A 9 1.17 -11.50 11.08
CA SER A 9 0.80 -12.69 10.30
C SER A 9 1.95 -13.67 10.04
N GLN A 10 3.21 -13.29 10.30
CA GLN A 10 4.33 -14.25 10.31
C GLN A 10 4.17 -15.30 11.43
N LEU A 11 3.49 -14.96 12.54
CA LEU A 11 3.23 -15.81 13.70
C LEU A 11 4.48 -16.40 14.39
N ALA A 12 5.68 -15.95 14.00
CA ALA A 12 6.94 -16.43 14.53
C ALA A 12 8.00 -15.31 14.54
N LEU A 13 8.74 -15.22 15.65
CA LEU A 13 9.87 -14.30 15.84
C LEU A 13 11.07 -14.94 16.56
N GLY A 14 10.99 -16.22 16.91
CA GLY A 14 11.99 -16.91 17.73
C GLY A 14 13.29 -17.32 17.02
N SER A 15 13.43 -17.04 15.72
CA SER A 15 14.64 -17.34 14.95
C SER A 15 15.09 -16.14 14.12
N ALA A 16 16.37 -16.09 13.77
CA ALA A 16 16.92 -15.03 12.92
C ALA A 16 16.20 -14.95 11.56
N ALA A 17 15.87 -16.09 10.96
CA ALA A 17 15.12 -16.14 9.70
C ALA A 17 13.72 -15.51 9.83
N ASN A 18 13.01 -15.81 10.92
CA ASN A 18 11.69 -15.24 11.18
C ASN A 18 11.77 -13.73 11.47
N ALA A 19 12.78 -13.28 12.20
CA ALA A 19 13.00 -11.85 12.42
C ALA A 19 13.29 -11.09 11.12
N VAL A 20 14.07 -11.68 10.20
CA VAL A 20 14.33 -11.12 8.87
C VAL A 20 13.05 -11.08 8.04
N ALA A 21 12.24 -12.14 8.07
CA ALA A 21 10.95 -12.18 7.37
C ALA A 21 10.01 -11.05 7.85
N VAL A 22 9.85 -10.86 9.16
CA VAL A 22 9.03 -9.76 9.70
C VAL A 22 9.57 -8.39 9.28
N SER A 23 10.90 -8.21 9.27
CA SER A 23 11.53 -6.96 8.81
C SER A 23 11.21 -6.67 7.34
N ASN A 24 11.32 -7.68 6.47
CA ASN A 24 10.96 -7.55 5.05
C ASN A 24 9.47 -7.23 4.88
N ILE A 25 8.58 -7.88 5.64
CA ILE A 25 7.15 -7.60 5.63
C ILE A 25 6.87 -6.14 6.00
N PHE A 26 7.54 -5.60 7.02
CA PHE A 26 7.37 -4.19 7.40
C PHE A 26 7.80 -3.24 6.29
N ILE A 27 8.95 -3.50 5.67
CA ILE A 27 9.46 -2.65 4.59
C ILE A 27 8.52 -2.72 3.36
N ASN A 28 8.08 -3.92 2.98
CA ASN A 28 7.13 -4.12 1.87
C ASN A 28 5.78 -3.46 2.14
N THR A 29 5.28 -3.55 3.37
CA THR A 29 4.05 -2.88 3.80
C THR A 29 4.18 -1.36 3.69
N ASN A 30 5.30 -0.81 4.14
CA ASN A 30 5.54 0.63 4.11
C ASN A 30 5.70 1.16 2.69
N ILE A 31 6.48 0.48 1.84
CA ILE A 31 6.72 0.94 0.47
C ILE A 31 5.45 0.84 -0.39
N ALA A 32 4.59 -0.16 -0.17
CA ALA A 32 3.31 -0.25 -0.84
C ALA A 32 2.38 0.92 -0.45
N ALA A 33 2.30 1.26 0.84
CA ALA A 33 1.54 2.42 1.31
C ALA A 33 2.07 3.74 0.70
N ALA A 34 3.39 3.91 0.69
CA ALA A 34 4.04 5.11 0.13
C ALA A 34 3.78 5.21 -1.38
N ALA A 35 3.94 4.11 -2.11
CA ALA A 35 3.71 4.08 -3.55
C ALA A 35 2.23 4.31 -3.91
N GLY A 36 1.30 3.76 -3.13
CA GLY A 36 -0.14 4.03 -3.28
C GLY A 36 -0.48 5.52 -3.06
N THR A 37 0.11 6.13 -2.04
CA THR A 37 0.00 7.58 -1.78
C THR A 37 0.51 8.40 -2.95
N VAL A 38 1.74 8.12 -3.42
CA VAL A 38 2.36 8.86 -4.52
C VAL A 38 1.57 8.69 -5.81
N ALA A 39 1.14 7.47 -6.14
CA ALA A 39 0.34 7.21 -7.33
C ALA A 39 -0.99 7.98 -7.30
N ALA A 40 -1.67 8.00 -6.15
CA ALA A 40 -2.90 8.77 -5.99
C ALA A 40 -2.67 10.29 -6.13
N MET A 41 -1.59 10.83 -5.54
CA MET A 41 -1.22 12.24 -5.68
C MET A 41 -0.89 12.61 -7.13
N LEU A 42 -0.12 11.77 -7.84
CA LEU A 42 0.23 12.01 -9.24
C LEU A 42 -1.01 11.95 -10.14
N LEU A 43 -1.89 10.98 -9.92
CA LEU A 43 -3.08 10.81 -10.76
C LEU A 43 -4.11 11.91 -10.51
N THR A 44 -4.34 12.31 -9.26
CA THR A 44 -5.20 13.45 -8.94
C THR A 44 -4.64 14.76 -9.50
N GLN A 45 -3.33 14.98 -9.40
CA GLN A 45 -2.67 16.11 -10.05
C GLN A 45 -2.87 16.08 -11.58
N ALA A 46 -2.80 14.91 -12.22
CA ALA A 46 -2.98 14.79 -13.67
C ALA A 46 -4.42 15.08 -14.12
N ILE A 47 -5.42 14.51 -13.42
CA ILE A 47 -6.84 14.59 -13.77
C ILE A 47 -7.47 15.90 -13.31
N TYR A 48 -7.29 16.26 -12.03
CA TYR A 48 -7.96 17.39 -11.39
C TYR A 48 -7.10 18.65 -11.31
N LYS A 49 -5.85 18.59 -11.81
CA LYS A 49 -4.87 19.70 -11.80
C LYS A 49 -4.47 20.19 -10.41
N LYS A 50 -4.80 19.41 -9.37
CA LYS A 50 -4.42 19.64 -7.98
C LYS A 50 -4.25 18.30 -7.27
N VAL A 51 -3.33 18.24 -6.32
CA VAL A 51 -3.22 17.11 -5.39
C VAL A 51 -4.38 17.18 -4.40
N ASP A 52 -5.08 16.05 -4.23
CA ASP A 52 -6.16 15.90 -3.27
C ASP A 52 -5.68 15.11 -2.04
N LEU A 53 -5.77 15.72 -0.86
CA LEU A 53 -5.31 15.10 0.39
C LEU A 53 -6.13 13.85 0.76
N THR A 54 -7.45 13.90 0.56
CA THR A 54 -8.32 12.76 0.86
C THR A 54 -7.96 11.57 -0.01
N MET A 55 -7.72 11.77 -1.31
CA MET A 55 -7.28 10.72 -2.22
C MET A 55 -5.86 10.25 -1.92
N ALA A 56 -4.94 11.12 -1.49
CA ALA A 56 -3.61 10.69 -1.06
C ALA A 56 -3.68 9.74 0.15
N LEU A 57 -4.49 10.09 1.17
CA LEU A 57 -4.71 9.24 2.34
C LEU A 57 -5.40 7.92 1.97
N ASN A 58 -6.40 7.95 1.10
CA ASN A 58 -7.02 6.73 0.58
C ASN A 58 -6.05 5.91 -0.28
N GLY A 59 -5.14 6.55 -1.00
CA GLY A 59 -4.05 5.89 -1.74
C GLY A 59 -3.12 5.12 -0.81
N ALA A 60 -2.78 5.68 0.35
CA ALA A 60 -2.03 4.98 1.39
C ALA A 60 -2.76 3.72 1.86
N LEU A 61 -4.06 3.85 2.18
CA LEU A 61 -4.90 2.73 2.61
C LEU A 61 -5.03 1.66 1.51
N ALA A 62 -5.23 2.08 0.26
CA ALA A 62 -5.34 1.18 -0.87
C ALA A 62 -4.04 0.41 -1.12
N GLY A 63 -2.90 1.07 -0.98
CA GLY A 63 -1.59 0.42 -1.08
C GLY A 63 -1.38 -0.61 0.03
N LEU A 64 -1.78 -0.28 1.27
CA LEU A 64 -1.76 -1.20 2.41
C LEU A 64 -2.68 -2.41 2.17
N VAL A 65 -3.91 -2.19 1.72
CA VAL A 65 -4.85 -3.27 1.36
C VAL A 65 -4.25 -4.16 0.27
N SER A 66 -3.67 -3.57 -0.78
CA SER A 66 -3.16 -4.31 -1.95
C SER A 66 -2.03 -5.29 -1.59
N ILE A 67 -1.13 -4.92 -0.68
CA ILE A 67 0.00 -5.77 -0.27
C ILE A 67 -0.37 -6.80 0.80
N THR A 68 -1.56 -6.68 1.41
CA THR A 68 -1.97 -7.48 2.57
C THR A 68 -2.09 -8.97 2.26
N ALA A 69 -2.42 -9.35 1.01
CA ALA A 69 -2.62 -10.75 0.64
C ALA A 69 -1.35 -11.61 0.85
N GLU A 70 -0.18 -11.05 0.56
CA GLU A 70 1.10 -11.74 0.69
C GLU A 70 2.25 -10.71 0.74
N PRO A 71 2.58 -10.20 1.95
CA PRO A 71 3.54 -9.10 2.08
C PRO A 71 5.01 -9.54 2.16
N LEU A 72 5.31 -10.83 2.30
CA LEU A 72 6.68 -11.34 2.39
C LEU A 72 7.27 -11.67 1.01
N THR A 73 6.46 -12.23 0.11
CA THR A 73 6.91 -12.72 -1.20
C THR A 73 7.46 -11.65 -2.14
N PRO A 74 6.88 -10.43 -2.23
CA PRO A 74 7.35 -9.42 -3.19
C PRO A 74 8.75 -8.89 -2.86
N SER A 75 9.52 -8.59 -3.92
CA SER A 75 10.64 -7.65 -3.81
C SER A 75 10.16 -6.23 -3.47
N LEU A 76 11.06 -5.37 -3.02
CA LEU A 76 10.76 -3.97 -2.70
C LEU A 76 10.11 -3.22 -3.87
N GLY A 77 10.63 -3.39 -5.09
CA GLY A 77 10.10 -2.75 -6.29
C GLY A 77 8.71 -3.26 -6.66
N SER A 78 8.48 -4.58 -6.57
CA SER A 78 7.15 -5.15 -6.80
C SER A 78 6.14 -4.75 -5.72
N ALA A 79 6.55 -4.62 -4.45
CA ALA A 79 5.67 -4.12 -3.40
C ALA A 79 5.24 -2.68 -3.66
N ALA A 80 6.16 -1.82 -4.12
CA ALA A 80 5.84 -0.48 -4.60
C ALA A 80 4.83 -0.52 -5.76
N ALA A 81 5.04 -1.37 -6.76
CA ALA A 81 4.14 -1.49 -7.90
C ALA A 81 2.73 -1.94 -7.49
N ILE A 82 2.62 -2.95 -6.62
CA ILE A 82 1.34 -3.41 -6.05
C ILE A 82 0.63 -2.26 -5.34
N GLY A 83 1.37 -1.52 -4.50
CA GLY A 83 0.83 -0.37 -3.78
C GLY A 83 0.33 0.74 -4.72
N ALA A 84 1.12 1.06 -5.75
CA ALA A 84 0.78 2.07 -6.75
C ALA A 84 -0.48 1.71 -7.54
N VAL A 85 -0.66 0.44 -7.92
CA VAL A 85 -1.90 -0.02 -8.58
C VAL A 85 -3.11 0.21 -7.67
N GLY A 86 -3.02 -0.16 -6.38
CA GLY A 86 -4.06 0.15 -5.40
C GLY A 86 -4.38 1.65 -5.32
N GLY A 87 -3.34 2.49 -5.27
CA GLY A 87 -3.48 3.95 -5.26
C GLY A 87 -4.17 4.53 -6.50
N VAL A 88 -3.90 3.98 -7.70
CA VAL A 88 -4.59 4.36 -8.94
C VAL A 88 -6.07 3.99 -8.88
N LEU A 89 -6.38 2.77 -8.41
CA LEU A 89 -7.74 2.28 -8.39
C LEU A 89 -8.66 3.14 -7.52
N VAL A 90 -8.21 3.59 -6.35
CA VAL A 90 -9.08 4.44 -5.49
C VAL A 90 -9.42 5.78 -6.11
N VAL A 91 -8.49 6.41 -6.84
CA VAL A 91 -8.77 7.69 -7.53
C VAL A 91 -9.84 7.51 -8.61
N ILE A 92 -9.92 6.34 -9.24
CA ILE A 92 -10.91 6.03 -10.28
C ILE A 92 -12.24 5.60 -9.67
N PHE A 93 -12.22 4.69 -8.70
CA PHE A 93 -13.43 4.02 -8.22
C PHE A 93 -14.19 4.81 -7.16
N VAL A 94 -13.52 5.60 -6.29
CA VAL A 94 -14.24 6.38 -5.28
C VAL A 94 -15.26 7.33 -5.94
N PRO A 95 -14.91 8.16 -6.94
CA PRO A 95 -15.89 9.03 -7.60
C PRO A 95 -16.96 8.29 -8.41
N LEU A 96 -16.71 7.05 -8.82
CA LEU A 96 -17.72 6.21 -9.50
C LEU A 96 -18.73 5.68 -8.48
N LEU A 97 -18.24 5.21 -7.32
CA LEU A 97 -19.08 4.72 -6.23
C LEU A 97 -19.90 5.85 -5.60
N ASP A 98 -19.34 7.05 -5.45
CA ASP A 98 -20.04 8.22 -4.92
C ASP A 98 -21.23 8.67 -5.79
N LYS A 99 -21.31 8.21 -7.04
CA LYS A 99 -22.38 8.53 -8.00
C LYS A 99 -23.47 7.46 -8.11
N LEU A 100 -23.28 6.30 -7.48
CA LEU A 100 -24.29 5.23 -7.40
C LEU A 100 -25.35 5.57 -6.34
#